data_AF-A0A933W536-F1
#
_entry.id   AF-A0A933W536-F1
#
_cell.length_a   1.000
_cell.length_b   1.000
_cell.length_c   1.000
_cell.angle_alpha   90.00
_cell.angle_beta   90.00
_cell.angle_gamma   90.00
#
_symmetry.space_group_name_H-M   'P 1'
#
loop_
_entity.id
_entity.type
_entity.pdbx_description
1 polymer ?
#
loop_
_entity_poly.entity_id
_entity_poly.type
_entity_poly.pdbx_seq_one_letter_code
_entity_poly.pdbx_strand_id
1 'polypeptide(L)'
;MDTLMSIVIFFHVIAATMFAMTLIIMQLVVSPALAKIPGGPEKEAASAVIQNRWHPIVDTVIIILDITGLILLLTRWHLIGTNIILHVKVTFGIIALLCANLLHFYYRGYKRKLKAQGNVERLAAINRLTEILEKTALITGVLAFISGITFNHSPF
;
A
#
# COMPACT_ATOMS: atom_id res chain seq x y z
N MET A 1 18.92 -1.69 -23.46
CA MET A 1 18.77 -1.39 -22.02
C MET A 1 17.61 -0.42 -21.79
N ASP A 2 17.41 0.55 -22.68
CA ASP A 2 16.38 1.58 -22.53
C ASP A 2 14.94 1.05 -22.58
N THR A 3 14.63 0.11 -23.48
CA THR A 3 13.28 -0.48 -23.58
C THR A 3 12.84 -1.18 -22.29
N LEU A 4 13.74 -1.93 -21.65
CA LEU A 4 13.45 -2.62 -20.38
C LEU A 4 13.18 -1.61 -19.26
N MET A 5 13.98 -0.54 -19.19
CA MET A 5 13.79 0.50 -18.18
C MET A 5 12.49 1.29 -18.39
N SER A 6 12.12 1.59 -19.64
CA SER A 6 10.82 2.21 -19.94
C SER A 6 9.65 1.32 -19.51
N ILE A 7 9.74 0.01 -19.74
CA ILE A 7 8.73 -0.96 -19.30
C ILE A 7 8.64 -1.00 -17.76
N VAL A 8 9.77 -1.04 -17.06
CA VAL A 8 9.81 -1.04 -15.58
C VAL A 8 9.17 0.24 -15.03
N ILE A 9 9.52 1.40 -15.56
CA ILE A 9 8.95 2.69 -15.15
C ILE A 9 7.44 2.70 -15.42
N PHE A 10 7.01 2.25 -16.60
CA PHE A 10 5.59 2.20 -16.96
C PHE A 10 4.78 1.35 -15.97
N PHE A 11 5.22 0.12 -15.68
CA PHE A 11 4.54 -0.74 -14.71
C PHE A 11 4.60 -0.17 -13.29
N HIS A 12 5.71 0.46 -12.90
CA HIS A 12 5.83 1.10 -11.59
C HIS A 12 4.80 2.22 -11.41
N VAL A 13 4.67 3.09 -12.41
CA VAL A 13 3.73 4.23 -12.38
C VAL A 13 2.29 3.74 -12.35
N ILE A 14 1.93 2.74 -13.17
CA ILE A 14 0.58 2.16 -13.17
C ILE A 14 0.27 1.52 -11.82
N ALA A 15 1.17 0.68 -11.31
CA ALA A 15 0.97 0.01 -10.03
C ALA A 15 0.91 1.01 -8.87
N ALA A 16 1.73 2.07 -8.89
CA ALA A 16 1.70 3.14 -7.89
C ALA A 16 0.36 3.89 -7.90
N THR A 17 -0.15 4.18 -9.10
CA THR A 17 -1.47 4.81 -9.28
C THR A 17 -2.58 3.92 -8.74
N MET A 18 -2.59 2.63 -9.12
CA MET A 18 -3.56 1.66 -8.62
C MET A 18 -3.51 1.52 -7.10
N PHE A 19 -2.31 1.48 -6.53
CA PHE A 19 -2.10 1.41 -5.09
C PHE A 19 -2.67 2.64 -4.37
N ALA A 20 -2.29 3.84 -4.80
CA ALA A 20 -2.78 5.09 -4.22
C ALA A 20 -4.31 5.21 -4.31
N MET A 21 -4.88 4.96 -5.50
CA MET A 21 -6.33 4.97 -5.70
C MET A 21 -7.04 3.95 -4.83
N THR A 22 -6.46 2.77 -4.67
CA THR A 22 -7.01 1.73 -3.79
C THR A 22 -7.07 2.19 -2.34
N LEU A 23 -5.99 2.75 -1.81
CA LEU A 23 -5.96 3.26 -0.44
C LEU A 23 -7.01 4.37 -0.25
N ILE A 24 -7.13 5.28 -1.22
CA ILE A 24 -8.13 6.36 -1.20
C ILE A 24 -9.55 5.79 -1.22
N ILE A 25 -9.87 4.88 -2.15
CA ILE A 25 -11.22 4.28 -2.27
C ILE A 25 -11.58 3.51 -0.99
N MET A 26 -10.64 2.72 -0.46
CA MET A 26 -10.89 1.94 0.76
C MET A 26 -11.19 2.84 1.96
N GLN A 27 -10.49 3.97 2.09
CA GLN A 27 -10.63 4.88 3.22
C GLN A 27 -11.81 5.85 3.08
N LEU A 28 -12.08 6.37 1.87
CA LEU A 28 -13.11 7.40 1.66
C LEU A 28 -14.47 6.82 1.27
N VAL A 29 -14.52 5.62 0.69
CA VAL A 29 -15.76 5.03 0.18
C VAL A 29 -16.13 3.77 0.95
N VAL A 30 -15.23 2.78 0.97
CA VAL A 30 -15.56 1.44 1.49
C VAL A 30 -15.72 1.44 3.01
N SER A 31 -14.75 1.99 3.75
CA SER A 31 -14.80 2.02 5.21
C SER A 31 -16.03 2.79 5.74
N PRO A 32 -16.35 4.00 5.23
CA PRO A 32 -17.58 4.71 5.62
C PRO A 32 -18.86 3.99 5.22
N ALA A 33 -18.91 3.32 4.07
CA ALA A 33 -20.07 2.55 3.64
C ALA A 33 -20.32 1.35 4.56
N LEU A 34 -19.27 0.59 4.90
CA LEU A 34 -19.36 -0.55 5.82
C LEU A 34 -19.73 -0.11 7.25
N ALA A 35 -19.31 1.08 7.68
CA ALA A 35 -19.65 1.61 9.00
C ALA A 35 -21.17 1.83 9.16
N LYS A 36 -21.89 2.15 8.07
CA LYS A 36 -23.34 2.36 8.07
C LYS A 36 -24.16 1.07 8.13
N ILE A 37 -23.57 -0.09 7.83
CA ILE A 37 -24.26 -1.37 7.90
C ILE A 37 -24.29 -1.82 9.37
N PRO A 38 -25.48 -2.13 9.94
CA PRO A 38 -25.61 -2.69 11.29
C PRO A 38 -24.77 -3.98 11.46
N GLY A 39 -24.32 -4.24 12.68
CA GLY A 39 -23.60 -5.49 12.96
C GLY A 39 -24.51 -6.70 12.72
N GLY A 40 -24.01 -7.70 11.98
CA GLY A 40 -24.75 -8.91 11.68
C GLY A 40 -24.23 -9.64 10.43
N PRO A 41 -24.90 -10.73 10.03
CA PRO A 41 -24.48 -11.58 8.91
C PRO A 41 -24.31 -10.82 7.59
N GLU A 42 -25.14 -9.80 7.35
CA GLU A 42 -25.07 -8.97 6.14
C GLU A 42 -23.78 -8.16 6.04
N LYS A 43 -23.34 -7.56 7.16
CA LYS A 43 -22.08 -6.82 7.22
C LYS A 43 -20.89 -7.74 7.04
N GLU A 44 -20.95 -8.94 7.61
CA GLU A 44 -19.90 -9.96 7.44
C GLU A 44 -19.84 -10.44 6.00
N ALA A 45 -20.97 -10.68 5.34
CA ALA A 45 -21.03 -11.05 3.93
C ALA A 45 -20.47 -9.95 3.01
N ALA A 46 -20.87 -8.69 3.22
CA ALA A 46 -20.35 -7.55 2.47
C ALA A 46 -18.83 -7.39 2.66
N SER A 47 -18.35 -7.51 3.90
CA SER A 47 -16.91 -7.48 4.21
C SER A 47 -16.17 -8.65 3.55
N ALA A 48 -16.75 -9.86 3.55
CA ALA A 48 -16.15 -11.02 2.91
C ALA A 48 -16.03 -10.88 1.40
N VAL A 49 -17.02 -10.28 0.72
CA VAL A 49 -16.95 -10.01 -0.72
C VAL A 49 -15.80 -9.06 -1.05
N ILE A 50 -15.68 -7.96 -0.29
CA ILE A 50 -14.57 -7.02 -0.45
C ILE A 50 -13.25 -7.74 -0.20
N GLN A 51 -13.14 -8.48 0.89
CA GLN A 51 -11.91 -9.18 1.24
C GLN A 51 -11.50 -10.22 0.18
N ASN A 52 -12.44 -11.02 -0.33
CA ASN A 52 -12.14 -12.10 -1.25
C ASN A 52 -11.82 -11.63 -2.67
N ARG A 53 -12.44 -10.54 -3.12
CA ARG A 53 -12.23 -10.01 -4.47
C ARG A 53 -11.11 -8.98 -4.53
N TRP A 54 -11.05 -8.11 -3.53
CA TRP A 54 -10.17 -6.95 -3.57
C TRP A 54 -8.76 -7.26 -3.08
N HIS A 55 -8.62 -8.00 -1.96
CA HIS A 55 -7.29 -8.26 -1.41
C HIS A 55 -6.31 -8.92 -2.39
N PRO A 56 -6.68 -9.94 -3.20
CA PRO A 56 -5.75 -10.53 -4.17
C PRO A 56 -5.26 -9.52 -5.22
N ILE A 57 -6.12 -8.59 -5.63
CA ILE A 57 -5.76 -7.52 -6.57
C ILE A 57 -4.73 -6.59 -5.92
N VAL A 58 -4.97 -6.16 -4.68
CA VAL A 58 -4.04 -5.28 -3.97
C VAL A 58 -2.71 -5.97 -3.71
N ASP A 59 -2.73 -7.26 -3.35
CA ASP A 59 -1.51 -8.05 -3.13
C ASP A 59 -0.67 -8.11 -4.41
N THR A 60 -1.30 -8.30 -5.57
CA THR A 60 -0.63 -8.28 -6.88
C THR A 60 0.00 -6.92 -7.18
N VAL A 61 -0.72 -5.83 -6.90
CA VAL A 61 -0.21 -4.46 -7.08
C VAL A 61 1.00 -4.20 -6.19
N ILE A 62 0.97 -4.62 -4.92
CA ILE A 62 2.11 -4.48 -3.99
C ILE A 62 3.32 -5.25 -4.51
N ILE A 63 3.14 -6.50 -4.97
CA ILE A 63 4.24 -7.31 -5.53
C ILE A 63 4.87 -6.64 -6.76
N ILE A 64 4.06 -6.12 -7.67
CA ILE A 64 4.56 -5.39 -8.85
C ILE A 64 5.35 -4.15 -8.41
N LEU A 65 4.85 -3.41 -7.43
CA LEU A 65 5.54 -2.24 -6.87
C LEU A 65 6.86 -2.60 -6.19
N ASP A 66 6.91 -3.69 -5.44
CA ASP A 66 8.13 -4.14 -4.77
C ASP A 66 9.20 -4.52 -5.80
N ILE A 67 8.84 -5.30 -6.82
CA ILE A 67 9.77 -5.72 -7.87
C ILE A 67 10.26 -4.50 -8.66
N THR A 68 9.33 -3.69 -9.17
CA THR A 68 9.70 -2.52 -9.99
C THR A 68 10.42 -1.45 -9.18
N GLY A 69 9.99 -1.22 -7.94
CA GLY A 69 10.62 -0.28 -7.01
C GLY A 69 12.03 -0.71 -6.63
N LEU A 70 12.27 -1.99 -6.38
CA LEU A 70 13.60 -2.52 -6.11
C LEU A 70 14.53 -2.37 -7.33
N ILE A 71 14.05 -2.67 -8.54
CA ILE A 71 14.83 -2.47 -9.77
C ILE A 71 15.21 -1.00 -9.93
N LEU A 72 14.27 -0.07 -9.73
CA LEU A 72 14.52 1.36 -9.82
C LEU A 72 15.49 1.84 -8.74
N LEU A 73 15.36 1.35 -7.51
CA LEU A 73 16.24 1.69 -6.39
C LEU A 73 17.69 1.29 -6.69
N LEU A 74 17.91 0.06 -7.16
CA LEU A 74 19.25 -0.46 -7.47
C LEU A 74 19.88 0.23 -8.69
N THR A 75 19.10 0.50 -9.73
CA THR A 75 19.60 1.10 -10.98
C THR A 75 19.78 2.62 -10.89
N ARG A 76 19.09 3.30 -9.98
CA ARG A 76 19.12 4.77 -9.84
C ARG A 76 19.67 5.26 -8.51
N TRP A 77 20.28 4.37 -7.70
CA TRP A 77 20.79 4.70 -6.37
C TRP A 77 21.70 5.94 -6.35
N HIS A 78 22.60 6.06 -7.34
CA HIS A 78 23.49 7.22 -7.42
C HIS A 78 22.73 8.55 -7.52
N LEU A 79 21.67 8.62 -8.33
CA LEU A 79 20.83 9.82 -8.46
C LEU A 79 20.03 10.11 -7.18
N ILE A 80 19.58 9.05 -6.51
CA ILE A 80 18.83 9.16 -5.24
C ILE A 80 19.75 9.67 -4.13
N GLY A 81 21.02 9.27 -4.11
CA GLY A 81 22.00 9.71 -3.12
C GLY A 81 22.45 11.16 -3.28
N THR A 82 22.35 11.72 -4.50
CA THR A 82 22.81 13.09 -4.80
C THR A 82 21.70 14.14 -4.82
N ASN A 83 20.43 13.73 -4.93
CA ASN A 83 19.28 14.63 -4.96
C ASN A 83 18.37 14.40 -3.75
N ILE A 84 18.31 15.39 -2.86
CA ILE A 84 17.52 15.32 -1.62
C ILE A 84 16.02 15.13 -1.85
N ILE A 85 15.46 15.71 -2.92
CA ILE A 85 14.04 15.57 -3.27
C ILE A 85 13.74 14.12 -3.67
N LEU A 86 14.59 13.54 -4.52
CA LEU A 86 14.49 12.12 -4.89
C LEU A 86 14.66 11.21 -3.66
N HIS A 87 15.59 11.54 -2.75
CA HIS A 87 15.80 10.78 -1.53
C HIS A 87 14.57 10.76 -0.62
N VAL A 88 13.96 11.92 -0.36
CA VAL A 88 12.75 12.04 0.46
C VAL A 88 11.57 11.30 -0.18
N LYS A 89 11.38 11.47 -1.50
CA LYS A 89 10.33 10.77 -2.26
C LYS A 89 10.47 9.25 -2.14
N VAL A 90 11.67 8.72 -2.38
CA VAL A 90 11.95 7.28 -2.29
C VAL A 90 11.76 6.78 -0.87
N THR A 91 12.17 7.56 0.14
CA THR A 91 11.95 7.22 1.55
C THR A 91 10.47 7.06 1.89
N PHE A 92 9.61 7.98 1.46
CA PHE A 92 8.17 7.83 1.64
C PHE A 92 7.61 6.61 0.90
N GLY A 93 8.08 6.34 -0.31
CA GLY A 93 7.71 5.14 -1.07
C GLY A 93 8.08 3.84 -0.34
N ILE A 94 9.30 3.76 0.22
CA ILE A 94 9.77 2.61 1.01
C ILE A 94 8.89 2.43 2.26
N ILE A 95 8.60 3.50 3.00
CA ILE A 95 7.75 3.42 4.20
C ILE A 95 6.34 2.93 3.83
N ALA A 96 5.77 3.44 2.73
CA ALA A 96 4.46 3.02 2.25
C ALA A 96 4.43 1.52 1.91
N LEU A 97 5.43 1.04 1.16
CA LEU A 97 5.53 -0.37 0.77
C LEU A 97 5.81 -1.29 1.95
N LEU A 98 6.65 -0.88 2.91
CA LEU A 98 6.88 -1.65 4.14
C LEU A 98 5.57 -1.80 4.94
N CYS A 99 4.82 -0.72 5.13
CA CYS A 99 3.54 -0.77 5.81
C CYS A 99 2.54 -1.66 5.06
N ALA A 100 2.46 -1.53 3.73
CA ALA A 100 1.58 -2.33 2.89
C ALA A 100 1.91 -3.84 2.99
N ASN A 101 3.20 -4.18 2.91
CA ASN A 101 3.68 -5.55 3.04
C ASN A 101 3.35 -6.14 4.41
N LEU A 102 3.61 -5.39 5.48
CA LEU A 102 3.26 -5.81 6.84
C LEU A 102 1.74 -6.04 6.98
N LEU A 103 0.91 -5.15 6.44
CA LEU A 103 -0.54 -5.28 6.50
C LEU A 103 -1.06 -6.49 5.72
N HIS A 104 -0.62 -6.65 4.47
CA HIS A 104 -1.19 -7.59 3.52
C HIS A 104 -0.66 -9.01 3.70
N PHE A 105 0.65 -9.16 3.94
CA PHE A 105 1.29 -10.48 3.99
C PHE A 105 1.55 -10.98 5.42
N TYR A 106 1.83 -10.09 6.37
CA TYR A 106 2.13 -10.50 7.75
C TYR A 106 0.88 -10.45 8.66
N TYR A 107 0.35 -9.25 8.92
CA TYR A 107 -0.72 -9.04 9.89
C TYR A 107 -2.06 -9.65 9.46
N ARG A 108 -2.32 -9.79 8.15
CA ARG A 108 -3.53 -10.49 7.68
C ARG A 108 -3.56 -11.94 8.18
N GLY A 109 -2.48 -12.69 7.98
CA GLY A 109 -2.36 -14.07 8.44
C GLY A 109 -2.36 -14.15 9.97
N TYR A 110 -1.66 -13.22 10.63
CA TYR A 110 -1.58 -13.18 12.09
C TYR A 110 -2.95 -12.91 12.74
N LYS A 111 -3.73 -11.95 12.21
CA LYS A 111 -5.10 -11.67 12.69
C LYS A 111 -6.02 -12.88 12.57
N ARG A 112 -5.91 -13.65 11.47
CA ARG A 112 -6.68 -14.90 11.29
C ARG A 112 -6.34 -15.94 12.37
N LYS A 113 -5.05 -16.12 12.67
CA LYS A 113 -4.59 -17.05 13.73
C LYS A 113 -5.11 -16.62 15.11
N LEU A 114 -4.99 -15.34 15.47
CA LEU A 114 -5.46 -14.83 16.76
C LEU A 114 -6.98 -14.97 16.93
N LYS A 115 -7.76 -14.72 15.85
CA LYS A 115 -9.21 -14.92 15.85
C LYS A 115 -9.57 -16.39 16.09
N ALA A 116 -8.88 -17.32 15.42
CA ALA A 116 -9.09 -18.76 15.60
C ALA A 116 -8.72 -19.26 17.01
N GLN A 117 -7.76 -18.61 17.67
CA GLN A 117 -7.34 -18.91 19.05
C GLN A 117 -8.23 -18.26 20.12
N GLY A 118 -9.21 -17.43 19.74
CA GLY A 118 -10.04 -16.70 20.70
C GLY A 118 -9.28 -15.65 21.53
N ASN A 119 -8.08 -15.24 21.11
CA ASN A 119 -7.27 -14.27 21.85
C ASN A 119 -7.71 -12.83 21.53
N VAL A 120 -8.83 -12.42 22.12
CA VAL A 120 -9.52 -11.15 21.83
C VAL A 120 -8.67 -9.92 22.19
N GLU A 121 -7.95 -9.97 23.32
CA GLU A 121 -7.13 -8.84 23.79
C GLU A 121 -5.98 -8.55 22.82
N ARG A 122 -5.23 -9.59 22.45
CA ARG A 122 -4.12 -9.43 21.49
C ARG A 122 -4.61 -9.08 20.10
N LEU A 123 -5.78 -9.59 19.70
CA LEU A 123 -6.43 -9.20 18.44
C LEU A 123 -6.77 -7.70 18.42
N ALA A 124 -7.30 -7.15 19.52
CA ALA A 124 -7.60 -5.72 19.63
C ALA A 124 -6.35 -4.85 19.54
N ALA A 125 -5.26 -5.23 20.21
CA ALA A 125 -3.98 -4.53 20.13
C ALA A 125 -3.42 -4.52 18.69
N ILE A 126 -3.47 -5.65 18.01
CA ILE A 126 -3.02 -5.77 16.61
C ILE A 126 -3.92 -4.95 15.69
N ASN A 127 -5.23 -4.91 15.90
CA ASN A 127 -6.13 -4.08 15.09
C ASN A 127 -5.74 -2.59 15.17
N ARG A 128 -5.45 -2.07 16.38
CA ARG A 128 -4.97 -0.68 16.56
C ARG A 128 -3.66 -0.43 15.82
N LEU A 129 -2.71 -1.36 15.91
CA LEU A 129 -1.44 -1.25 15.18
C LEU A 129 -1.67 -1.25 13.67
N THR A 130 -2.51 -2.15 13.16
CA THR A 130 -2.80 -2.19 11.71
C THR A 130 -3.51 -0.94 11.23
N GLU A 131 -4.35 -0.31 12.05
CA GLU A 131 -4.96 0.99 11.71
C GLU A 131 -3.90 2.10 11.56
N ILE A 132 -2.91 2.14 12.45
CA ILE A 132 -1.79 3.10 12.35
C ILE A 132 -0.97 2.85 11.09
N LEU A 133 -0.68 1.58 10.78
CA LEU A 133 0.05 1.21 9.56
C LEU A 133 -0.74 1.57 8.29
N GLU A 134 -2.06 1.39 8.28
CA GLU A 134 -2.92 1.76 7.15
C GLU A 134 -2.90 3.27 6.90
N LYS A 135 -3.01 4.07 7.96
CA LYS A 135 -2.91 5.53 7.87
C LYS A 135 -1.52 5.98 7.43
N THR A 136 -0.47 5.37 7.96
CA THR A 136 0.92 5.64 7.56
C THR A 136 1.09 5.33 6.07
N ALA A 137 0.67 4.15 5.60
CA ALA A 137 0.76 3.75 4.20
C ALA A 137 0.00 4.70 3.27
N LEU A 138 -1.19 5.17 3.68
CA LEU A 138 -1.96 6.16 2.94
C LEU A 138 -1.20 7.48 2.82
N ILE A 139 -0.75 8.04 3.94
CA ILE A 139 -0.09 9.36 3.95
C ILE A 139 1.21 9.31 3.15
N THR A 140 2.09 8.36 3.45
CA THR A 140 3.40 8.28 2.77
C THR A 140 3.25 7.84 1.31
N GLY A 141 2.30 6.96 1.00
CA GLY A 141 2.01 6.54 -0.37
C GLY A 141 1.49 7.69 -1.23
N VAL A 142 0.54 8.48 -0.71
CA VAL A 142 0.02 9.66 -1.41
C VAL A 142 1.10 10.75 -1.57
N LEU A 143 1.91 11.00 -0.54
CA LEU A 143 3.02 11.96 -0.63
C LEU A 143 4.07 11.52 -1.66
N ALA A 144 4.44 10.23 -1.68
CA ALA A 144 5.37 9.68 -2.68
C ALA A 144 4.80 9.79 -4.11
N PHE A 145 3.49 9.57 -4.27
CA PHE A 145 2.82 9.68 -5.57
C PHE A 145 2.73 11.13 -6.06
N ILE A 146 2.25 12.06 -5.23
CA ILE A 146 2.13 13.48 -5.57
C ILE A 146 3.50 14.06 -5.86
N SER A 147 4.50 13.81 -5.01
CA SER A 147 5.88 14.24 -5.29
C SER A 147 6.42 13.64 -6.60
N GLY A 148 6.00 12.42 -6.95
CA GLY A 148 6.29 11.83 -8.24
C GLY A 148 5.71 12.59 -9.43
N ILE A 149 4.47 13.08 -9.32
CA ILE A 149 3.83 13.88 -10.37
C ILE A 149 4.46 15.27 -10.44
N THR A 150 4.63 15.94 -9.30
CA THR A 150 5.03 17.35 -9.25
C THR A 150 6.50 17.56 -9.58
N PHE A 151 7.38 16.65 -9.16
CA PHE A 151 8.83 16.85 -9.26
C PHE A 151 9.51 16.05 -10.38
N ASN A 152 8.87 15.04 -11.00
CA ASN A 152 9.45 14.35 -12.18
C ASN A 152 9.50 15.23 -13.44
N HIS A 153 8.83 16.39 -13.45
CA HIS A 153 8.86 17.36 -14.55
C HIS A 153 9.79 18.54 -14.28
N SER A 154 10.45 18.58 -13.13
CA SER A 154 11.45 19.59 -12.84
C SER A 154 12.79 19.16 -13.46
N PRO A 155 13.50 20.05 -14.18
CA PRO A 155 14.73 19.72 -14.89
C PRO A 155 15.91 19.58 -13.92
N PHE A 156 15.87 18.57 -13.05
CA PHE A 156 16.96 18.17 -12.16
C PHE A 156 17.46 16.78 -12.52
#